data_AF-A0A1V1P4W4-F1
#
_entry.id   AF-A0A1V1P4W4-F1
#
_cell.length_a   1.000
_cell.length_b   1.000
_cell.length_c   1.000
_cell.angle_alpha   90.00
_cell.angle_beta   90.00
_cell.angle_gamma   90.00
#
_symmetry.space_group_name_H-M   'P 1'
#
loop_
_entity.id
_entity.type
_entity.pdbx_description
1 polymer ?
#
loop_
_entity_poly.entity_id
_entity_poly.type
_entity_poly.pdbx_seq_one_letter_code
_entity_poly.pdbx_strand_id
1 'polypeptide(L)'
;MPDNGEYYAITSDSGGYAIPVTTGTYKLLFSGNDLADMSFFVTVKDKSILLDYKVDNIGVIRDINNNSKIELADLIMGLRIISGNTPVSGVNLDADVDGDSRIGMEEILYLLKIIGL
;
A
#
# COMPACT_ATOMS: atom_id res chain seq x y z
N MET A 1 2.89 -3.13 -16.93
CA MET A 1 3.52 -3.81 -15.77
C MET A 1 5.00 -3.99 -16.08
N PRO A 2 5.93 -3.70 -15.15
CA PRO A 2 7.38 -3.81 -15.31
C PRO A 2 7.89 -5.26 -15.15
N ASP A 3 7.12 -6.23 -15.64
CA ASP A 3 7.33 -7.67 -15.50
C ASP A 3 7.84 -8.34 -16.80
N ASN A 4 8.25 -7.53 -17.79
CA ASN A 4 8.64 -7.98 -19.12
C ASN A 4 9.97 -7.40 -19.61
N GLY A 5 10.81 -6.89 -18.69
CA GLY A 5 12.12 -6.30 -19.01
C GLY A 5 13.29 -7.30 -18.92
N GLU A 6 14.50 -6.86 -19.28
CA GLU A 6 15.74 -7.65 -19.11
C GLU A 6 16.10 -7.85 -17.63
N TYR A 7 15.80 -6.84 -16.80
CA TYR A 7 16.10 -6.79 -15.38
C TYR A 7 14.80 -6.57 -14.60
N TYR A 8 14.13 -7.66 -14.20
CA TYR A 8 12.91 -7.59 -13.41
C TYR A 8 12.86 -8.68 -12.34
N ALA A 9 11.99 -8.48 -11.37
CA ALA A 9 11.66 -9.45 -10.34
C ALA A 9 10.20 -9.27 -9.92
N ILE A 10 9.55 -10.39 -9.59
CA ILE A 10 8.24 -10.40 -8.93
C ILE A 10 8.50 -10.94 -7.52
N THR A 11 8.22 -10.12 -6.51
CA THR A 11 8.44 -10.47 -5.10
C THR A 11 7.19 -11.06 -4.46
N SER A 12 7.37 -11.93 -3.47
CA SER A 12 6.29 -12.37 -2.57
C SER A 12 6.09 -11.36 -1.43
N ASP A 13 5.08 -11.60 -0.59
CA ASP A 13 4.70 -10.74 0.56
C ASP A 13 5.84 -10.48 1.55
N SER A 14 6.84 -11.38 1.62
CA SER A 14 8.01 -11.18 2.49
C SER A 14 8.97 -10.10 1.98
N GLY A 15 8.84 -9.70 0.71
CA GLY A 15 9.67 -8.69 0.07
C GLY A 15 11.14 -9.08 -0.09
N GLY A 16 11.80 -8.51 -1.11
CA GLY A 16 13.24 -8.63 -1.32
C GLY A 16 13.63 -9.43 -2.57
N TYR A 17 14.59 -8.88 -3.32
CA TYR A 17 15.20 -9.51 -4.47
C TYR A 17 16.58 -8.89 -4.73
N ALA A 18 17.47 -9.62 -5.41
CA ALA A 18 18.73 -9.09 -5.89
C ALA A 18 18.82 -9.28 -7.41
N ILE A 19 18.86 -8.17 -8.17
CA ILE A 19 19.08 -8.19 -9.61
C ILE A 19 20.58 -7.95 -9.87
N PRO A 20 21.31 -8.91 -10.47
CA PRO A 20 22.69 -8.68 -10.89
C PRO A 20 22.72 -7.63 -12.00
N VAL A 21 23.50 -6.57 -11.80
CA VAL A 21 23.71 -5.49 -12.77
C VAL A 21 25.18 -5.06 -12.74
N THR A 22 25.63 -4.37 -13.80
CA THR A 22 26.94 -3.74 -13.86
C THR A 22 26.91 -2.35 -13.21
N THR A 23 28.07 -1.70 -13.10
CA THR A 23 28.13 -0.29 -12.73
C THR A 23 27.39 0.57 -13.77
N GLY A 24 26.59 1.53 -13.31
CA GLY A 24 25.76 2.36 -14.19
C GLY A 24 24.62 3.06 -13.46
N THR A 25 23.88 3.88 -14.21
CA THR A 25 22.66 4.52 -13.73
C THR A 25 21.45 3.82 -14.34
N TYR A 26 20.52 3.40 -13.49
CA TYR A 26 19.35 2.62 -13.85
C TYR A 26 18.08 3.38 -13.45
N LYS A 27 17.04 3.31 -14.28
CA LYS A 27 15.69 3.70 -13.88
C LYS A 27 15.04 2.47 -13.24
N LEU A 28 14.69 2.59 -11.97
CA LEU A 28 13.99 1.55 -11.24
C LEU A 28 12.49 1.82 -11.25
N LEU A 29 11.68 0.78 -11.41
CA LEU A 29 10.23 0.85 -11.44
C LEU A 29 9.65 -0.15 -10.44
N PHE A 30 8.74 0.31 -9.58
CA PHE A 30 7.96 -0.52 -8.67
C PHE A 30 6.49 -0.43 -9.04
N SER A 31 5.80 -1.57 -9.00
CA SER A 31 4.36 -1.68 -9.24
C SER A 31 3.83 -2.93 -8.55
N GLY A 32 2.54 -2.95 -8.23
CA GLY A 32 1.84 -4.08 -7.64
C GLY A 32 0.36 -3.73 -7.44
N ASN A 33 -0.46 -4.69 -7.04
CA ASN A 33 -1.89 -4.43 -6.82
C ASN A 33 -2.13 -3.30 -5.81
N ASP A 34 -1.42 -3.35 -4.69
CA ASP A 34 -1.58 -2.37 -3.60
C ASP A 34 -0.50 -1.28 -3.63
N LEU A 35 0.12 -1.09 -4.79
CA LEU A 35 1.29 -0.24 -4.96
C LEU A 35 1.13 0.67 -6.15
N ALA A 36 0.94 1.96 -5.88
CA ALA A 36 0.99 2.99 -6.90
C ALA A 36 2.33 2.92 -7.65
N ASP A 37 2.26 3.00 -8.98
CA ASP A 37 3.43 2.98 -9.85
C ASP A 37 4.44 4.05 -9.41
N MET A 38 5.66 3.61 -9.09
CA MET A 38 6.75 4.49 -8.69
C MET A 38 7.98 4.27 -9.55
N SER A 39 8.69 5.34 -9.88
CA SER A 39 10.01 5.22 -10.52
C SER A 39 10.99 6.30 -10.11
N PHE A 40 12.26 5.94 -10.04
CA PHE A 40 13.37 6.85 -9.77
C PHE A 40 14.67 6.31 -10.35
N PHE A 41 15.69 7.16 -10.41
CA PHE A 41 17.03 6.77 -10.86
C PHE A 41 17.90 6.37 -9.69
N VAL A 42 18.68 5.31 -9.90
CA VAL A 42 19.70 4.83 -8.96
C VAL A 42 21.01 4.62 -9.68
N THR A 43 22.13 4.89 -9.02
CA THR A 43 23.48 4.70 -9.59
C THR A 43 24.23 3.64 -8.80
N VAL A 44 24.58 2.54 -9.46
CA VAL A 44 25.47 1.51 -8.93
C VAL A 44 26.91 1.91 -9.27
N LYS A 45 27.67 2.33 -8.27
CA LYS A 45 29.06 2.80 -8.45
C LYS A 45 30.08 1.66 -8.46
N ASP A 46 29.86 0.67 -7.60
CA ASP A 46 30.78 -0.46 -7.42
C ASP A 46 30.04 -1.80 -7.59
N LYS A 47 29.70 -2.48 -6.49
CA LYS A 47 29.18 -3.86 -6.49
C LYS A 47 27.66 -3.95 -6.41
N SER A 48 27.04 -3.16 -5.55
CA SER A 48 25.60 -3.19 -5.31
C SER A 48 25.14 -1.92 -4.60
N ILE A 49 23.84 -1.64 -4.68
CA ILE A 49 23.15 -0.71 -3.80
C ILE A 49 22.08 -1.49 -3.04
N LEU A 50 21.81 -1.07 -1.80
CA LEU A 50 20.66 -1.55 -1.05
C LEU A 50 19.59 -0.47 -1.11
N LEU A 51 18.37 -0.89 -1.42
CA LEU A 51 17.24 -0.01 -1.58
C LEU A 51 16.01 -0.71 -1.03
N ASP A 52 15.42 -0.10 -0.01
CA ASP A 52 14.13 -0.51 0.52
C ASP A 52 13.08 0.47 0.00
N TYR A 53 12.07 -0.05 -0.69
CA TYR A 53 10.88 0.73 -0.98
C TYR A 53 9.84 0.47 0.11
N LYS A 54 9.61 1.48 0.94
CA LYS A 54 8.54 1.47 1.94
C LYS A 54 7.37 2.26 1.38
N VAL A 55 6.21 1.63 1.37
CA VAL A 55 4.97 2.31 1.01
C VAL A 55 4.55 3.12 2.22
N ASP A 56 4.86 4.42 2.22
CA ASP A 56 4.39 5.32 3.29
C ASP A 56 2.87 5.53 3.24
N ASN A 57 2.22 5.12 2.14
CA ASN A 57 0.77 5.22 1.91
C ASN A 57 -0.04 4.01 2.40
N ILE A 58 0.37 3.42 3.51
CA ILE A 58 -0.57 2.67 4.34
C ILE A 58 -1.74 3.58 4.83
N GLY A 59 -1.52 4.91 4.80
CA GLY A 59 -2.47 5.98 5.09
C GLY A 59 -3.79 5.95 4.29
N VAL A 60 -3.70 5.76 2.98
CA VAL A 60 -4.83 6.00 2.05
C VAL A 60 -5.75 4.78 1.99
N ILE A 61 -5.18 3.57 2.06
CA ILE A 61 -5.91 2.29 2.03
C ILE A 61 -6.65 1.98 3.35
N ARG A 62 -6.84 2.95 4.24
CA ARG A 62 -7.49 2.79 5.56
C ARG A 62 -8.28 4.01 6.00
N ASP A 63 -8.28 5.03 5.16
CA ASP A 63 -9.09 6.23 5.34
C ASP A 63 -10.48 5.94 4.78
N ILE A 64 -11.38 5.45 5.64
CA ILE A 64 -12.75 5.06 5.27
C ILE A 64 -13.55 6.29 4.84
N ASN A 65 -13.24 7.47 5.40
CA ASN A 65 -14.02 8.69 5.17
C ASN A 65 -13.43 9.64 4.11
N ASN A 66 -12.32 9.24 3.48
CA ASN A 66 -11.62 9.95 2.40
C ASN A 66 -11.12 11.36 2.77
N ASN A 67 -10.69 11.58 4.02
CA ASN A 67 -10.15 12.86 4.50
C ASN A 67 -8.60 12.94 4.53
N SER A 68 -7.92 11.95 3.96
CA SER A 68 -6.48 11.75 3.96
C SER A 68 -5.84 11.56 5.34
N LYS A 69 -6.62 11.14 6.35
CA LYS A 69 -6.13 10.82 7.70
C LYS A 69 -6.63 9.45 8.11
N ILE A 70 -5.84 8.75 8.93
CA ILE A 70 -6.28 7.55 9.65
C ILE A 70 -6.52 7.95 11.10
N GLU A 71 -7.77 8.08 11.51
CA GLU A 71 -8.12 8.51 12.86
C GLU A 71 -9.41 7.85 13.38
N LEU A 72 -9.83 8.25 14.59
CA LEU A 72 -11.05 7.74 15.22
C LEU A 72 -12.31 7.96 14.34
N ALA A 73 -12.30 8.97 13.47
CA ALA A 73 -13.40 9.23 12.54
C ALA A 73 -13.63 8.07 11.56
N ASP A 74 -12.55 7.43 11.07
CA ASP A 74 -12.63 6.26 10.19
C ASP A 74 -13.22 5.07 10.92
N LEU A 75 -12.75 4.82 12.15
CA LEU A 75 -13.26 3.78 13.02
C LEU A 75 -14.77 3.96 13.28
N ILE A 76 -15.21 5.18 13.58
CA ILE A 76 -16.64 5.47 13.77
C ILE A 76 -17.41 5.26 12.47
N MET A 77 -16.87 5.64 11.31
CA MET A 77 -17.52 5.44 10.02
C MET A 77 -17.70 3.95 9.69
N GLY A 78 -16.67 3.13 9.87
CA GLY A 78 -16.77 1.67 9.68
C GLY A 78 -17.79 1.03 10.62
N LEU A 79 -17.82 1.44 11.90
CA LEU A 79 -18.83 0.96 12.86
C LEU A 79 -20.26 1.32 12.44
N ARG A 80 -20.45 2.49 11.83
CA ARG A 80 -21.75 2.89 11.28
C ARG A 80 -22.15 2.02 10.09
N ILE A 81 -21.22 1.69 9.20
CA ILE A 81 -21.45 0.82 8.03
C ILE A 81 -21.92 -0.57 8.50
N ILE A 82 -21.20 -1.22 9.42
CA ILE A 82 -21.57 -2.55 9.92
C ILE A 82 -22.89 -2.56 10.72
N SER A 83 -23.25 -1.43 11.33
CA SER A 83 -24.53 -1.28 12.07
C SER A 83 -25.75 -1.10 11.16
N GLY A 84 -25.56 -0.99 9.85
CA GLY A 84 -26.64 -0.77 8.88
C GLY A 84 -27.19 0.66 8.88
N ASN A 85 -26.51 1.62 9.51
CA ASN A 85 -26.88 3.04 9.49
C ASN A 85 -26.27 3.77 8.28
N THR A 86 -26.88 3.67 7.09
CA THR A 86 -26.43 4.37 5.87
C THR A 86 -27.58 5.14 5.18
N PRO A 87 -27.29 6.30 4.53
CA PRO A 87 -26.13 6.54 3.66
C PRO A 87 -25.08 7.45 4.29
N VAL A 88 -23.88 6.91 4.55
CA VAL A 88 -22.65 7.71 4.54
C VAL A 88 -22.19 7.78 3.09
N SER A 89 -22.43 8.90 2.43
CA SER A 89 -21.74 9.23 1.17
C SER A 89 -20.26 9.47 1.46
N GLY A 90 -19.38 9.09 0.54
CA GLY A 90 -17.94 9.32 0.70
C GLY A 90 -17.19 8.17 1.39
N VAL A 91 -17.77 6.97 1.44
CA VAL A 91 -17.04 5.77 1.87
C VAL A 91 -15.99 5.44 0.81
N ASN A 92 -14.75 5.37 1.25
CA ASN A 92 -13.64 4.88 0.45
C ASN A 92 -13.58 3.35 0.53
N LEU A 93 -13.86 2.67 -0.59
CA LEU A 93 -13.75 1.21 -0.65
C LEU A 93 -12.30 0.74 -0.82
N ASP A 94 -11.37 1.64 -1.19
CA ASP A 94 -9.94 1.32 -1.16
C ASP A 94 -9.44 1.15 0.29
N ALA A 95 -10.29 1.43 1.29
CA ALA A 95 -10.05 1.16 2.70
C ALA A 95 -10.29 -0.31 3.12
N ASP A 96 -10.73 -1.15 2.18
CA ASP A 96 -10.86 -2.61 2.33
C ASP A 96 -9.47 -3.23 2.52
N VAL A 97 -9.24 -3.87 3.66
CA VAL A 97 -7.92 -4.39 4.03
C VAL A 97 -7.77 -5.87 3.66
N ASP A 98 -8.86 -6.63 3.63
CA ASP A 98 -8.81 -8.07 3.33
C ASP A 98 -9.22 -8.44 1.90
N GLY A 99 -9.67 -7.45 1.12
CA GLY A 99 -9.99 -7.57 -0.29
C GLY A 99 -11.35 -8.21 -0.56
N ASP A 100 -12.24 -8.29 0.42
CA ASP A 100 -13.59 -8.86 0.27
C ASP A 100 -14.59 -7.93 -0.46
N SER A 101 -14.12 -6.75 -0.87
CA SER A 101 -14.86 -5.65 -1.49
C SER A 101 -15.89 -4.99 -0.57
N ARG A 102 -15.68 -5.01 0.74
CA ARG A 102 -16.56 -4.41 1.76
C ARG A 102 -15.73 -3.72 2.85
N ILE A 103 -16.45 -2.97 3.70
CA ILE A 103 -15.91 -2.45 4.97
C ILE A 103 -16.60 -3.22 6.09
N GLY A 104 -15.87 -4.16 6.67
CA GLY A 104 -16.31 -5.14 7.65
C GLY A 104 -15.69 -4.95 9.03
N MET A 105 -15.69 -6.02 9.84
CA MET A 105 -15.10 -6.00 11.18
C MET A 105 -13.57 -6.05 11.10
N GLU A 106 -13.05 -6.63 10.03
CA GLU A 106 -11.65 -6.82 9.70
C GLU A 106 -10.95 -5.46 9.59
N GLU A 107 -11.52 -4.51 8.84
CA GLU A 107 -11.03 -3.14 8.71
C GLU A 107 -11.05 -2.42 10.07
N ILE A 108 -12.10 -2.66 10.88
CA ILE A 108 -12.26 -2.05 12.20
C ILE A 108 -11.17 -2.52 13.18
N LEU A 109 -10.94 -3.83 13.24
CA LEU A 109 -9.87 -4.40 14.07
C LEU A 109 -8.50 -3.91 13.62
N TYR A 110 -8.32 -3.76 12.30
CA TYR A 110 -7.10 -3.21 11.76
C TYR A 110 -6.90 -1.74 12.17
N LEU A 111 -7.93 -0.91 12.04
CA LEU A 111 -7.89 0.51 12.46
C LEU A 111 -7.57 0.67 13.94
N LEU A 112 -8.16 -0.15 14.81
CA LEU A 112 -7.85 -0.16 16.25
C LEU A 112 -6.36 -0.40 16.52
N LYS A 113 -5.77 -1.40 15.83
CA LYS A 113 -4.35 -1.71 15.94
C LYS A 113 -3.45 -0.54 15.55
N ILE A 114 -3.84 0.24 14.54
CA ILE A 114 -3.05 1.40 14.07
C ILE A 114 -3.17 2.57 15.02
N ILE A 115 -4.41 2.90 15.42
CA ILE A 115 -4.68 4.04 16.30
C ILE A 115 -4.11 3.79 17.71
N GLY A 116 -3.89 2.52 18.07
CA GLY A 116 -3.28 2.12 19.34
C GLY A 116 -4.27 2.10 20.49
N LEU A 117 -5.52 1.74 20.21
CA LEU A 117 -6.61 1.58 21.18
C LEU A 117 -6.77 0.12 21.62
#